data_AF-A0A246GKX1-F1
#
_entry.id   AF-A0A246GKX1-F1
#
_cell.length_a   1.000
_cell.length_b   1.000
_cell.length_c   1.000
_cell.angle_alpha   90.00
_cell.angle_beta   90.00
_cell.angle_gamma   90.00
#
_symmetry.space_group_name_H-M   'P 1'
#
loop_
_entity.id
_entity.type
_entity.pdbx_description
1 polymer ?
#
loop_
_entity_poly.entity_id
_entity_poly.type
_entity_poly.pdbx_seq_one_letter_code
_entity_poly.pdbx_strand_id
1 'polypeptide(L)'
;MIEENENSKKKNPKNFGRVRGQNKLTKESKAVLFEALKTDYHRLDKLINCCSFDERAKLLKGFTKYLTTGDDKISQEMKSILWEQLEPHYKKLQFYVPHLTAKDKITVLRGFLTEITPVHRKEAINIIVKQKIKIV
;
A
#
# COMPACT_ATOMS: atom_id res chain seq x y z
N MET A 1 -14.56 7.34 -69.04
CA MET A 1 -15.01 6.96 -67.70
C MET A 1 -14.52 5.56 -67.40
N ILE A 2 -13.30 5.44 -66.88
CA ILE A 2 -12.87 4.36 -65.97
C ILE A 2 -11.84 5.03 -65.06
N GLU A 3 -12.17 5.00 -63.78
CA GLU A 3 -11.46 5.60 -62.66
C GLU A 3 -10.14 4.88 -62.35
N GLU A 4 -9.21 5.68 -61.85
CA GLU A 4 -8.25 5.41 -60.76
C GLU A 4 -7.34 4.18 -60.86
N ASN A 5 -6.05 4.46 -61.10
CA ASN A 5 -4.96 3.57 -60.73
C ASN A 5 -3.88 4.39 -60.02
N GLU A 6 -4.18 4.85 -58.79
CA GLU A 6 -3.18 5.46 -57.92
C GLU A 6 -2.36 4.38 -57.20
N ASN A 7 -1.16 4.20 -57.74
CA ASN A 7 -0.04 3.57 -57.09
C ASN A 7 0.49 4.47 -55.96
N SER A 8 0.19 4.16 -54.69
CA SER A 8 1.17 4.37 -53.61
C SER A 8 0.86 3.51 -52.37
N LYS A 9 1.46 2.30 -52.33
CA LYS A 9 1.63 1.54 -51.09
C LYS A 9 2.60 2.29 -50.15
N LYS A 10 2.12 3.28 -49.39
CA LYS A 10 2.82 3.74 -48.18
C LYS A 10 2.56 2.74 -47.05
N LYS A 11 3.50 1.81 -46.87
CA LYS A 11 3.63 1.03 -45.63
C LYS A 11 3.95 1.98 -44.48
N ASN A 12 2.95 2.35 -43.68
CA ASN A 12 3.22 2.84 -42.34
C ASN A 12 3.61 1.65 -41.46
N PRO A 13 4.79 1.65 -40.82
CA PRO A 13 5.09 0.66 -39.79
C PRO A 13 4.08 0.87 -38.66
N LYS A 14 3.25 -0.15 -38.39
CA LYS A 14 2.49 -0.22 -37.14
C LYS A 14 3.49 -0.12 -36.00
N ASN A 15 3.52 1.04 -35.35
CA ASN A 15 4.19 1.21 -34.07
C ASN A 15 3.61 0.18 -33.11
N PHE A 16 4.34 -0.92 -32.91
CA PHE A 16 4.15 -1.80 -31.77
C PHE A 16 4.51 -0.99 -30.53
N GLY A 17 3.56 -0.21 -30.05
CA GLY A 17 3.64 0.40 -28.73
C GLY A 17 3.97 -0.71 -27.75
N ARG A 18 5.04 -0.52 -26.97
CA ARG A 18 5.41 -1.39 -25.86
C ARG A 18 4.16 -1.58 -25.00
N VAL A 19 3.50 -2.72 -25.15
CA VAL A 19 2.55 -3.21 -24.16
C VAL A 19 3.43 -3.52 -22.96
N ARG A 20 3.57 -2.52 -22.08
CA ARG A 20 4.20 -2.66 -20.78
C ARG A 20 3.34 -3.69 -20.08
N GLY A 21 3.77 -4.95 -20.13
CA GLY A 21 3.02 -6.09 -19.63
C GLY A 21 2.54 -5.77 -18.23
N GLN A 22 1.25 -5.54 -18.08
CA GLN A 22 0.61 -5.64 -16.79
C GLN A 22 0.74 -7.11 -16.42
N ASN A 23 1.79 -7.47 -15.68
CA ASN A 23 1.84 -8.74 -14.95
C ASN A 23 0.75 -8.66 -13.89
N LYS A 24 -0.52 -8.78 -14.32
CA LYS A 24 -1.64 -9.00 -13.44
C LYS A 24 -1.43 -10.40 -12.89
N LEU A 25 -0.96 -10.44 -11.66
CA LEU A 25 -0.91 -11.65 -10.85
C LEU A 25 -2.26 -12.35 -11.00
N THR A 26 -2.27 -13.59 -11.52
CA THR A 26 -3.52 -14.33 -11.73
C THR A 26 -4.17 -14.59 -10.36
N LYS A 27 -5.48 -14.87 -10.36
CA LYS A 27 -6.19 -15.21 -9.11
C LYS A 27 -5.53 -16.39 -8.38
N GLU A 28 -5.03 -17.36 -9.14
CA GLU A 28 -4.29 -18.52 -8.64
C GLU A 28 -2.96 -18.11 -7.99
N SER A 29 -2.16 -17.27 -8.65
CA SER A 29 -0.91 -16.77 -8.07
C SER A 29 -1.16 -15.98 -6.78
N LYS A 30 -2.27 -15.24 -6.68
CA LYS A 30 -2.63 -14.54 -5.43
C LYS A 30 -2.93 -15.51 -4.30
N ALA A 31 -3.66 -16.59 -4.59
CA ALA A 31 -3.99 -17.61 -3.59
C ALA A 31 -2.73 -18.34 -3.10
N VAL A 32 -1.84 -18.74 -4.01
CA VAL A 32 -0.58 -19.39 -3.67
C VAL A 32 0.29 -18.47 -2.81
N LEU A 33 0.44 -17.20 -3.19
CA LEU A 33 1.21 -16.24 -2.39
C LEU A 33 0.56 -15.98 -1.02
N PHE A 34 -0.76 -15.91 -0.97
CA PHE A 34 -1.47 -15.72 0.28
C PHE A 34 -1.22 -16.88 1.23
N GLU A 35 -1.42 -18.12 0.79
CA GLU A 35 -1.18 -19.31 1.62
C GLU A 35 0.29 -19.42 2.06
N ALA A 36 1.24 -19.09 1.19
CA ALA A 36 2.67 -19.10 1.53
C ALA A 36 3.04 -18.07 2.62
N LEU A 37 2.38 -16.91 2.63
CA LEU A 37 2.69 -15.79 3.54
C LEU A 37 1.74 -15.70 4.74
N LYS A 38 0.67 -16.50 4.77
CA LYS A 38 -0.39 -16.43 5.78
C LYS A 38 0.15 -16.57 7.20
N THR A 39 1.07 -17.51 7.41
CA THR A 39 1.70 -17.72 8.71
C THR A 39 2.51 -16.50 9.17
N ASP A 40 3.21 -15.84 8.25
CA ASP A 40 3.96 -14.63 8.56
C ASP A 40 3.03 -13.46 8.90
N TYR A 41 1.90 -13.35 8.18
CA TYR A 41 0.88 -12.36 8.49
C TYR A 41 0.34 -12.55 9.91
N HIS A 42 0.02 -13.78 10.33
CA HIS A 42 -0.41 -14.09 11.69
C HIS A 42 0.65 -13.88 12.79
N ARG A 43 1.91 -13.59 12.41
CA ARG A 43 3.01 -13.33 13.33
C ARG A 43 3.50 -11.88 13.27
N LEU A 44 2.82 -11.01 12.53
CA LEU A 44 3.23 -9.63 12.29
C LEU A 44 3.46 -8.82 13.58
N ASP A 45 2.60 -8.94 14.59
CA ASP A 45 2.81 -8.26 15.88
C ASP A 45 4.17 -8.62 16.48
N LYS A 46 4.50 -9.92 16.53
CA LYS A 46 5.78 -10.41 17.04
C LYS A 46 6.95 -9.89 16.22
N LEU A 47 6.84 -9.92 14.89
CA LEU A 47 7.90 -9.46 13.99
C LEU A 47 8.15 -7.96 14.12
N ILE A 48 7.09 -7.15 14.19
CA ILE A 48 7.20 -5.68 14.36
C ILE A 48 7.77 -5.35 15.74
N ASN A 49 7.47 -6.15 16.77
CA ASN A 49 8.03 -5.96 18.10
C ASN A 49 9.55 -6.18 18.18
N CYS A 50 10.17 -6.82 17.18
CA CYS A 50 11.63 -6.91 17.07
C CYS A 50 12.28 -5.65 16.48
N CYS A 51 11.51 -4.75 15.85
CA CYS A 51 12.03 -3.54 15.22
C CYS A 51 12.17 -2.38 16.21
N SER A 52 13.07 -1.45 15.88
CA SER A 52 13.19 -0.15 16.56
C SER A 52 11.95 0.72 16.35
N PHE A 53 11.73 1.73 17.19
CA PHE A 53 10.52 2.56 17.11
C PHE A 53 10.39 3.34 15.80
N ASP A 54 11.49 3.82 15.22
CA ASP A 54 11.45 4.52 13.93
C ASP A 54 11.13 3.56 12.78
N GLU A 55 11.67 2.34 12.80
CA GLU A 55 11.34 1.28 11.83
C GLU A 55 9.88 0.86 11.93
N ARG A 56 9.32 0.72 13.14
CA ARG A 56 7.90 0.38 13.33
C ARG A 56 7.00 1.39 12.63
N ALA A 57 7.27 2.69 12.78
CA ALA A 57 6.47 3.72 12.13
C ALA A 57 6.55 3.63 10.59
N LYS A 58 7.74 3.38 10.05
CA LYS A 58 7.96 3.22 8.60
C LYS A 58 7.24 1.97 8.07
N LEU A 59 7.32 0.85 8.78
CA LEU A 59 6.65 -0.41 8.41
C LEU A 59 5.13 -0.28 8.42
N LEU A 60 4.56 0.33 9.47
CA LEU A 60 3.11 0.56 9.54
C LEU A 60 2.60 1.40 8.35
N LYS A 61 3.37 2.41 7.93
CA LYS A 61 3.07 3.19 6.71
C LYS A 61 3.21 2.37 5.42
N GLY A 62 3.97 1.29 5.41
CA GLY A 62 4.00 0.34 4.30
C GLY A 62 2.73 -0.50 4.24
N PHE A 63 2.23 -0.94 5.40
CA PHE A 63 1.06 -1.81 5.50
C PHE A 63 -0.27 -1.10 5.22
N THR A 64 -0.37 0.22 5.40
CA THR A 64 -1.60 0.98 5.13
C THR A 64 -2.16 0.80 3.73
N LYS A 65 -1.30 0.74 2.71
CA LYS A 65 -1.71 0.48 1.34
C LYS A 65 -2.43 -0.87 1.18
N TYR A 66 -1.97 -1.90 1.87
CA TYR A 66 -2.56 -3.24 1.78
C TYR A 66 -3.92 -3.33 2.47
N LEU A 67 -4.12 -2.54 3.54
CA LEU A 67 -5.41 -2.44 4.22
C LEU A 67 -6.50 -1.79 3.35
N THR A 68 -6.13 -1.04 2.31
CA THR A 68 -7.07 -0.27 1.47
C THR A 68 -7.15 -0.73 0.02
N THR A 69 -6.36 -1.74 -0.38
CA THR A 69 -6.32 -2.23 -1.76
C THR A 69 -7.05 -3.56 -1.93
N GLY A 70 -7.87 -3.68 -2.99
CA GLY A 70 -8.44 -4.93 -3.49
C GLY A 70 -9.69 -5.41 -2.74
N ASP A 71 -10.70 -5.89 -3.47
CA ASP A 71 -12.01 -6.28 -2.90
C ASP A 71 -12.36 -7.77 -3.09
N ASP A 72 -11.42 -8.55 -3.65
CA ASP A 72 -11.59 -10.00 -3.78
C ASP A 72 -11.51 -10.72 -2.42
N LYS A 73 -12.04 -11.95 -2.34
CA LYS A 73 -12.11 -12.74 -1.10
C LYS A 73 -10.76 -12.88 -0.39
N ILE A 74 -9.68 -13.11 -1.15
CA ILE A 74 -8.32 -13.25 -0.61
C ILE A 74 -7.86 -11.91 -0.03
N SER A 75 -8.13 -10.82 -0.75
CA SER A 75 -7.80 -9.47 -0.29
C SER A 75 -8.55 -9.14 1.01
N GLN A 76 -9.82 -9.50 1.14
CA GLN A 76 -10.59 -9.30 2.37
C GLN A 76 -10.06 -10.13 3.54
N GLU A 77 -9.73 -11.40 3.30
CA GLU A 77 -9.11 -12.27 4.32
C GLU A 77 -7.77 -11.72 4.79
N MET A 78 -6.89 -11.33 3.85
CA MET A 78 -5.61 -10.70 4.15
C MET A 78 -5.79 -9.41 4.95
N LYS A 79 -6.71 -8.53 4.57
CA LYS A 79 -7.01 -7.30 5.32
C LYS A 79 -7.42 -7.59 6.75
N SER A 80 -8.26 -8.61 6.97
CA SER A 80 -8.68 -9.02 8.31
C SER A 80 -7.51 -9.44 9.18
N ILE A 81 -6.64 -10.32 8.65
CA ILE A 81 -5.44 -10.79 9.37
C ILE A 81 -4.48 -9.63 9.66
N LEU A 82 -4.20 -8.79 8.65
CA LEU A 82 -3.32 -7.63 8.81
C LEU A 82 -3.87 -6.66 9.86
N TRP A 83 -5.17 -6.37 9.85
CA TRP A 83 -5.77 -5.46 10.82
C TRP A 83 -5.67 -6.01 12.24
N GLU A 84 -6.05 -7.27 12.47
CA GLU A 84 -5.96 -7.93 13.77
C GLU A 84 -4.56 -7.83 14.38
N GLN A 85 -3.53 -8.03 13.55
CA GLN A 85 -2.14 -8.04 14.00
C GLN A 85 -1.54 -6.64 14.16
N LEU A 86 -1.99 -5.65 13.38
CA LEU A 86 -1.38 -4.32 13.34
C LEU A 86 -2.16 -3.27 14.14
N GLU A 87 -3.44 -3.48 14.44
CA GLU A 87 -4.27 -2.53 15.19
C GLU A 87 -3.61 -2.04 16.50
N PRO A 88 -3.01 -2.90 17.35
CA PRO A 88 -2.33 -2.45 18.56
C PRO A 88 -1.17 -1.49 18.28
N HIS A 89 -0.47 -1.68 17.15
CA HIS A 89 0.62 -0.83 16.73
C HIS A 89 0.15 0.51 16.16
N TYR A 90 -0.96 0.53 15.41
CA TYR A 90 -1.58 1.78 14.95
C TYR A 90 -2.03 2.65 16.13
N LYS A 91 -2.62 2.06 17.18
CA LYS A 91 -2.97 2.77 18.42
C LYS A 91 -1.76 3.36 19.15
N LYS A 92 -0.57 2.75 18.95
CA LYS A 92 0.71 3.18 19.55
C LYS A 92 1.54 4.12 18.67
N LEU A 93 1.03 4.58 17.53
CA LEU A 93 1.78 5.46 16.62
C LEU A 93 2.35 6.71 17.30
N GLN A 94 1.67 7.24 18.31
CA GLN A 94 2.15 8.37 19.09
C GLN A 94 3.47 8.15 19.82
N PHE A 95 3.84 6.89 20.07
CA PHE A 95 5.12 6.53 20.65
C PHE A 95 6.20 6.28 19.60
N TYR A 96 5.83 5.98 18.35
CA TYR A 96 6.79 5.66 17.28
C TYR A 96 7.19 6.90 16.48
N VAL A 97 6.21 7.74 16.12
CA VAL A 97 6.41 8.93 15.30
C VAL A 97 7.45 9.92 15.88
N PRO A 98 7.55 10.15 17.20
CA PRO A 98 8.55 11.06 17.76
C PRO A 98 10.00 10.68 17.46
N HIS A 99 10.29 9.39 17.26
CA HIS A 99 11.63 8.86 16.99
C HIS A 99 12.08 9.06 15.53
N LEU A 100 11.17 9.48 14.65
CA LEU A 100 11.49 9.76 13.26
C LEU A 100 12.24 11.09 13.09
N THR A 101 13.05 11.18 12.04
CA THR A 101 13.60 12.45 11.56
C THR A 101 12.46 13.39 11.12
N ALA A 102 12.70 14.70 11.09
CA ALA A 102 11.67 15.68 10.68
C ALA A 102 11.10 15.38 9.27
N LYS A 103 11.97 14.99 8.33
CA LYS A 103 11.58 14.59 6.97
C LYS A 103 10.71 13.33 6.98
N ASP A 104 11.10 12.32 7.77
CA ASP A 104 10.37 11.06 7.85
C ASP A 104 9.02 11.23 8.54
N LYS A 105 8.93 12.08 9.58
CA LYS A 105 7.66 12.44 10.25
C LYS A 105 6.64 12.93 9.24
N ILE A 106 7.01 13.90 8.40
CA ILE A 106 6.12 14.45 7.37
C ILE A 106 5.68 13.36 6.40
N THR A 107 6.63 12.53 5.95
CA THR A 107 6.37 11.48 4.96
C THR A 107 5.42 10.41 5.51
N VAL A 108 5.68 9.94 6.73
CA VAL A 108 4.89 8.91 7.41
C VAL A 108 3.49 9.43 7.72
N LEU A 109 3.37 10.63 8.30
CA LEU A 109 2.08 11.24 8.62
C LEU A 109 1.25 11.51 7.36
N ARG A 110 1.87 12.02 6.28
CA ARG A 110 1.18 12.16 4.99
C ARG A 110 0.69 10.81 4.47
N GLY A 111 1.53 9.78 4.52
CA GLY A 111 1.17 8.41 4.13
C GLY A 111 -0.06 7.91 4.88
N PHE A 112 -0.11 8.07 6.20
CA PHE A 112 -1.29 7.72 6.99
C PHE A 112 -2.54 8.52 6.60
N LEU A 113 -2.42 9.82 6.34
CA LEU A 113 -3.56 10.64 5.93
C LEU A 113 -4.09 10.29 4.53
N THR A 114 -3.20 9.91 3.60
CA THR A 114 -3.56 9.55 2.22
C THR A 114 -4.07 8.13 2.07
N GLU A 115 -3.54 7.18 2.85
CA GLU A 115 -3.76 5.74 2.65
C GLU A 115 -4.78 5.12 3.61
N ILE A 116 -5.26 5.85 4.63
CA ILE A 116 -6.30 5.37 5.54
C ILE A 116 -7.68 5.64 4.95
N THR A 117 -8.55 4.61 4.90
CA THR A 117 -9.96 4.73 4.48
C THR A 117 -10.70 5.78 5.31
N PRO A 118 -11.73 6.47 4.74
CA PRO A 118 -12.46 7.52 5.46
C PRO A 118 -12.98 7.12 6.85
N VAL A 119 -13.29 5.83 7.02
CA VAL A 119 -13.77 5.23 8.28
C VAL A 119 -12.71 5.28 9.38
N HIS A 120 -11.47 4.88 9.09
CA HIS A 120 -10.35 4.86 10.05
C HIS A 120 -9.67 6.22 10.19
N ARG A 121 -9.95 7.17 9.28
CA ARG A 121 -9.36 8.52 9.27
C ARG A 121 -9.72 9.32 10.52
N LYS A 122 -10.92 9.16 11.08
CA LYS A 122 -11.33 9.87 12.30
C LYS A 122 -10.52 9.46 13.53
N GLU A 123 -10.24 8.16 13.70
CA GLU A 123 -9.38 7.67 14.78
C GLU A 123 -7.93 8.11 14.59
N ALA A 124 -7.40 8.02 13.36
CA ALA A 124 -6.05 8.47 13.05
C ALA A 124 -5.87 9.98 13.30
N ILE A 125 -6.83 10.82 12.89
CA ILE A 125 -6.79 12.27 13.14
C ILE A 125 -6.79 12.55 14.65
N ASN A 126 -7.62 11.86 15.43
CA ASN A 126 -7.63 12.03 16.88
C ASN A 126 -6.29 11.67 17.54
N ILE A 127 -5.61 10.62 17.05
CA ILE A 127 -4.27 10.23 17.51
C ILE A 127 -3.23 11.29 17.13
N ILE A 128 -3.30 11.84 15.92
CA ILE A 128 -2.34 12.84 15.41
C ILE A 128 -2.53 14.20 16.10
N VAL A 129 -3.76 14.68 16.26
CA VAL A 129 -4.06 15.97 16.92
C VAL A 129 -3.64 15.95 18.40
N LYS A 130 -3.77 14.79 19.06
CA LYS A 130 -3.29 14.60 20.44
C LYS A 130 -1.77 14.59 20.56
N GLN A 131 -1.06 14.26 19.49
CA GLN A 131 0.38 14.46 19.43
C GLN A 131 0.63 15.96 19.26
N LYS A 132 0.92 16.66 20.36
CA LYS A 132 1.43 18.03 20.34
C LYS A 132 2.81 18.04 19.66
N ILE A 133 2.83 17.95 18.33
CA ILE A 133 4.06 18.01 17.54
C ILE A 133 4.58 19.45 17.64
N LYS A 134 5.50 19.69 18.56
CA LYS A 134 6.35 20.89 18.50
C LYS A 134 7.30 20.72 17.33
N ILE A 135 7.04 21.45 16.26
CA ILE A 135 8.03 21.70 15.22
C ILE A 135 9.00 22.69 15.86
N VAL A 136 10.16 22.20 16.30
CA VAL A 136 11.30 23.03 16.72
C VAL A 136 12.18 23.24 15.51
#